data_AF-A0A9P3J4P4-F1
#
_entry.id   AF-A0A9P3J4P4-F1
#
_cell.length_a   1.000
_cell.length_b   1.000
_cell.length_c   1.000
_cell.angle_alpha   90.00
_cell.angle_beta   90.00
_cell.angle_gamma   90.00
#
_symmetry.space_group_name_H-M   'P 1'
#
loop_
_entity.id
_entity.type
_entity.pdbx_description
1 polymer ?
#
loop_
_entity_poly.entity_id
_entity_poly.type
_entity_poly.pdbx_seq_one_letter_code
_entity_poly.pdbx_strand_id
1 'polypeptide(L)'
;MAAQQEARIPADPLPVAVQDDRRFRNLLPDAGEAGGHGDGRRTVGGPEEVEVGGKMEANEATRVGRPLALPSEEAFLGAGLALKDEVAHATWRHGKPPRASQKDPFLYTGLLGTAFVCLRAFHVTHDRADLDLAADIVRAAAELAERQRRIYYSFFCGQPGIFALGAVIAHLQQRQHDSENFLRSFLDLVTDALPALSQRPSSPNDIAPAGIPYELLYGRAGLLWALLFIRKYLGHAAVPDSVCRPILDAIIAGGRFFAQEWYPPFHAVSPTSRPRSHSPTSPPHSRHQKRRKDSGGGQLSAQTAAASSSSPPPPSHSRSPRKPPTSSPTPTPNPLPPPLMFAWHEKRYWGAAHGLAGIAHALLMGAGAGGKEGGATAGEGGGEAVAALEWMVAYRLPGGNYPSSEERRLAAAAPVVGAAAAAAGDAEGGAGRAAAAADKLVQWCHGAPGVAMALANAAMAHPSRRDLLAAAVAAGEVVWQRGLLRKMGVCHGIAGNAYVFLSLHRATTALCPSTTHTTHGSHTSHSSRDEATTPELPPPSAHLHRARAFAAFLLALRQRLADAALLHCGDRPFSLMEGLGGVACLFLDVARPEHAGFPGFEL
;
A
#
# COMPACT_ATOMS: atom_id res chain seq x y z
N MET A 1 2.47 -36.25 -25.68
CA MET A 1 1.40 -35.47 -26.32
C MET A 1 0.08 -35.81 -25.64
N ALA A 2 -0.24 -35.13 -24.54
CA ALA A 2 -1.58 -35.09 -23.98
C ALA A 2 -2.03 -33.63 -24.10
N ALA A 3 -2.99 -33.37 -24.98
CA ALA A 3 -3.54 -32.04 -25.17
C ALA A 3 -4.30 -31.65 -23.91
N GLN A 4 -3.82 -30.63 -23.20
CA GLN A 4 -4.58 -29.96 -22.14
C GLN A 4 -5.82 -29.36 -22.79
N GLN A 5 -6.98 -29.89 -22.45
CA GLN A 5 -8.24 -29.29 -22.80
C GLN A 5 -8.42 -28.09 -21.87
N GLU A 6 -7.88 -26.93 -22.27
CA GLU A 6 -8.16 -25.66 -21.62
C GLU A 6 -9.68 -25.49 -21.57
N ALA A 7 -10.23 -25.43 -20.35
CA ALA A 7 -11.62 -25.07 -20.15
C ALA A 7 -11.83 -23.63 -20.66
N ARG A 8 -12.22 -23.49 -21.93
CA ARG A 8 -12.65 -22.21 -22.49
C ARG A 8 -13.89 -21.77 -21.72
N ILE A 9 -13.75 -20.70 -20.94
CA ILE A 9 -14.89 -20.03 -20.31
C ILE A 9 -15.82 -19.53 -21.44
N PRO A 10 -17.13 -19.82 -21.41
CA PRO A 10 -18.06 -19.47 -22.50
C PRO A 10 -18.01 -17.99 -22.88
N ALA A 11 -18.31 -17.65 -24.14
CA ALA A 11 -18.18 -16.31 -24.73
C ALA A 11 -19.17 -15.24 -24.20
N ASP A 12 -19.88 -15.50 -23.10
CA ASP A 12 -20.80 -14.54 -22.50
C ASP A 12 -20.04 -13.29 -22.01
N PRO A 13 -20.63 -12.07 -22.09
CA PRO A 13 -19.99 -10.85 -21.62
C PRO A 13 -19.58 -11.00 -20.13
N LEU A 14 -18.44 -10.41 -19.74
CA LEU A 14 -18.05 -10.38 -18.33
C LEU A 14 -19.12 -9.62 -17.52
N PRO A 15 -19.44 -10.03 -16.29
CA PRO A 15 -20.32 -9.28 -15.41
C PRO A 15 -19.58 -8.06 -14.81
N VAL A 16 -19.04 -7.20 -15.67
CA VAL A 16 -18.47 -5.91 -15.28
C VAL A 16 -18.76 -4.88 -16.35
N ALA A 17 -18.94 -3.63 -15.93
CA ALA A 17 -18.96 -2.48 -16.82
C ALA A 17 -17.73 -1.63 -16.53
N VAL A 18 -17.15 -0.96 -17.53
CA VAL A 18 -16.14 0.06 -17.27
C VAL A 18 -16.78 1.15 -16.42
N GLN A 19 -16.28 1.36 -15.20
CA GLN A 19 -16.80 2.40 -14.30
C GLN A 19 -16.15 3.74 -14.61
N ASP A 20 -14.83 3.74 -14.76
CA ASP A 20 -14.02 4.90 -15.10
C ASP A 20 -12.68 4.51 -15.77
N ASP A 21 -11.78 5.47 -15.94
CA ASP A 21 -10.44 5.28 -16.50
C ASP A 21 -9.54 4.35 -15.65
N ARG A 22 -9.94 4.02 -14.42
CA ARG A 22 -9.13 3.30 -13.43
C ARG A 22 -9.69 1.97 -13.01
N ARG A 23 -11.02 1.76 -13.06
CA ARG A 23 -11.65 0.55 -12.54
C ARG A 23 -12.87 0.08 -13.34
N PHE A 24 -13.13 -1.20 -13.18
CA PHE A 24 -14.38 -1.85 -13.53
C PHE A 24 -15.36 -1.74 -12.37
N ARG A 25 -16.64 -1.59 -12.68
CA ARG A 25 -17.74 -1.71 -11.70
C ARG A 25 -17.84 -3.18 -11.31
N ASN A 26 -17.74 -3.49 -10.01
CA ASN A 26 -17.90 -4.84 -9.53
C ASN A 26 -19.38 -5.27 -9.57
N LEU A 27 -19.71 -6.24 -10.42
CA LEU A 27 -21.01 -6.91 -10.47
C LEU A 27 -20.85 -8.44 -10.27
N LEU A 28 -19.73 -8.87 -9.68
CA LEU A 28 -19.50 -10.26 -9.31
C LEU A 28 -20.45 -10.64 -8.15
N PRO A 29 -21.06 -11.84 -8.17
CA PRO A 29 -21.97 -12.27 -7.12
C PRO A 29 -21.24 -12.48 -5.79
N ASP A 30 -21.87 -12.12 -4.68
CA ASP A 30 -21.34 -12.43 -3.34
C ASP A 30 -21.62 -13.88 -2.94
N ALA A 31 -21.00 -14.35 -1.85
CA ALA A 31 -21.12 -15.71 -1.34
C ALA A 31 -22.56 -15.98 -0.83
N GLY A 32 -23.43 -16.49 -1.71
CA GLY A 32 -24.82 -16.82 -1.41
C GLY A 32 -25.81 -16.45 -2.53
N GLU A 33 -25.46 -15.48 -3.38
CA GLU A 33 -26.30 -15.05 -4.50
C GLU A 33 -26.20 -15.97 -5.73
N ALA A 34 -25.15 -16.79 -5.80
CA ALA A 34 -24.90 -17.71 -6.92
C ALA A 34 -25.84 -18.94 -6.96
N GLY A 35 -26.66 -19.17 -5.91
CA GLY A 35 -27.56 -20.33 -5.78
C GLY A 35 -29.03 -20.09 -6.16
N GLY A 36 -29.43 -18.86 -6.47
CA GLY A 36 -30.80 -18.53 -6.83
C GLY A 36 -31.10 -18.83 -8.30
N HIS A 37 -31.64 -20.01 -8.62
CA HIS A 37 -32.47 -20.16 -9.82
C HIS A 37 -33.72 -19.26 -9.65
N GLY A 38 -33.62 -18.02 -10.12
CA GLY A 38 -34.75 -17.12 -10.23
C GLY A 38 -35.70 -17.60 -11.31
N ASP A 39 -36.78 -18.25 -10.90
CA ASP A 39 -38.01 -18.34 -11.68
C ASP A 39 -38.45 -16.93 -12.09
N GLY A 40 -38.82 -16.79 -13.36
CA GLY A 40 -39.10 -15.52 -13.99
C GLY A 40 -40.36 -14.87 -13.43
N ARG A 41 -40.22 -13.95 -12.49
CA ARG A 41 -41.26 -12.95 -12.23
C ARG A 41 -40.68 -11.62 -11.75
N ARG A 42 -40.39 -10.74 -12.70
CA ARG A 42 -40.25 -9.30 -12.45
C ARG A 42 -41.61 -8.74 -12.04
N THR A 43 -41.71 -8.21 -10.83
CA THR A 43 -42.75 -7.24 -10.48
C THR A 43 -42.27 -5.85 -10.86
N VAL A 44 -42.89 -5.28 -11.89
CA VAL A 44 -42.72 -3.88 -12.30
C VAL A 44 -43.51 -3.00 -11.34
N GLY A 45 -42.87 -1.97 -10.80
CA GLY A 45 -43.50 -0.86 -10.11
C GLY A 45 -42.61 0.37 -10.20
N GLY A 46 -42.95 1.29 -11.10
CA GLY A 46 -42.32 2.62 -11.21
C GLY A 46 -42.67 3.55 -10.04
N PRO A 47 -42.19 4.81 -10.03
CA PRO A 47 -42.66 5.77 -11.04
C PRO A 47 -41.62 6.73 -11.66
N GLU A 48 -42.06 7.28 -12.80
CA GLU A 48 -41.75 8.56 -13.47
C GLU A 48 -40.32 8.89 -13.93
N GLU A 49 -40.11 8.62 -15.22
CA GLU A 49 -39.09 9.28 -16.06
C GLU A 49 -39.61 10.66 -16.53
N VAL A 50 -38.81 11.70 -16.31
CA VAL A 50 -38.93 12.98 -17.00
C VAL A 50 -38.08 12.91 -18.26
N GLU A 51 -38.73 12.90 -19.42
CA GLU A 51 -38.08 12.99 -20.73
C GLU A 51 -37.38 14.35 -20.91
N VAL A 52 -36.07 14.33 -21.13
CA VAL A 52 -35.38 15.40 -21.87
C VAL A 52 -34.60 14.73 -23.00
N GLY A 53 -35.05 15.00 -24.22
CA GLY A 53 -34.55 14.38 -25.44
C GLY A 53 -33.10 14.75 -25.77
N GLY A 54 -32.32 13.72 -26.09
CA GLY A 54 -31.02 13.81 -26.75
C GLY A 54 -30.73 12.48 -27.43
N LYS A 55 -30.70 12.46 -28.77
CA LYS A 55 -30.29 11.29 -29.55
C LYS A 55 -28.86 10.91 -29.18
N MET A 56 -28.68 9.78 -28.52
CA MET A 56 -27.37 9.11 -28.41
C MET A 56 -27.54 7.69 -28.91
N GLU A 57 -26.69 7.32 -29.87
CA GLU A 57 -26.65 6.03 -30.55
C GLU A 57 -26.55 4.87 -29.55
N ALA A 58 -27.21 3.76 -29.90
CA ALA A 58 -27.28 2.54 -29.10
C ALA A 58 -25.87 2.00 -28.81
N ASN A 59 -25.37 2.22 -27.59
CA ASN A 59 -24.03 1.82 -27.19
C ASN A 59 -24.09 0.49 -26.43
N GLU A 60 -23.09 -0.37 -26.66
CA GLU A 60 -22.85 -1.72 -26.10
C GLU A 60 -22.86 -1.85 -24.55
N ALA A 61 -23.26 -0.82 -23.82
CA ALA A 61 -23.00 -0.63 -22.39
C ALA A 61 -23.96 -1.34 -21.42
N THR A 62 -24.86 -2.23 -21.86
CA THR A 62 -25.88 -2.81 -20.96
C THR A 62 -26.23 -4.27 -21.21
N ARG A 63 -25.25 -5.13 -21.44
CA ARG A 63 -25.44 -6.59 -21.29
C ARG A 63 -24.72 -7.05 -20.03
N VAL A 64 -25.44 -7.08 -18.90
CA VAL A 64 -24.99 -7.81 -17.70
C VAL A 64 -24.91 -9.27 -18.10
N GLY A 65 -23.69 -9.80 -18.28
CA GLY A 65 -23.49 -11.19 -18.62
C GLY A 65 -23.91 -12.13 -17.50
N ARG A 66 -23.95 -13.44 -17.81
CA ARG A 66 -24.21 -14.47 -16.79
C ARG A 66 -23.19 -14.36 -15.64
N PRO A 67 -23.58 -14.73 -14.40
CA PRO A 67 -22.65 -14.77 -13.28
C PRO A 67 -21.39 -15.57 -13.65
N LEU A 68 -20.22 -15.00 -13.36
CA LEU A 68 -18.94 -15.66 -13.66
C LEU A 68 -18.82 -16.92 -12.79
N ALA A 69 -18.86 -18.10 -13.43
CA ALA A 69 -18.62 -19.35 -12.74
C ALA A 69 -17.19 -19.37 -12.18
N LEU A 70 -17.04 -19.74 -10.91
CA LEU A 70 -15.72 -19.86 -10.30
C LEU A 70 -15.01 -21.10 -10.84
N PRO A 71 -13.77 -20.97 -11.35
CA PRO A 71 -12.93 -22.12 -11.69
C PRO A 71 -12.69 -23.02 -10.48
N SER A 72 -12.43 -24.31 -10.75
CA SER A 72 -11.97 -25.23 -9.70
C SER A 72 -10.56 -24.85 -9.21
N GLU A 73 -10.18 -25.39 -8.06
CA GLU A 73 -8.82 -25.19 -7.53
C GLU A 73 -7.75 -25.71 -8.48
N GLU A 74 -8.00 -26.84 -9.15
CA GLU A 74 -7.11 -27.43 -10.15
C GLU A 74 -6.98 -26.54 -11.40
N ALA A 75 -8.05 -25.86 -11.79
CA ALA A 75 -8.01 -24.92 -12.91
C ALA A 75 -7.16 -23.69 -12.58
N PHE A 76 -7.29 -23.15 -11.35
CA PHE A 76 -6.42 -22.07 -10.87
C PHE A 76 -4.97 -22.53 -10.76
N LEU A 77 -4.72 -23.73 -10.22
CA LEU A 77 -3.39 -24.30 -10.11
C LEU A 77 -2.73 -24.45 -11.49
N GLY A 78 -3.43 -25.04 -12.46
CA GLY A 78 -2.95 -25.18 -13.83
C GLY A 78 -2.66 -23.83 -14.49
N ALA A 79 -3.53 -22.83 -14.33
CA ALA A 79 -3.32 -21.49 -14.85
C ALA A 79 -2.12 -20.77 -14.19
N GLY A 80 -1.94 -20.94 -12.87
CA GLY A 80 -0.81 -20.39 -12.13
C GLY A 80 0.52 -20.98 -12.58
N LEU A 81 0.60 -22.31 -12.77
CA LEU A 81 1.80 -22.99 -13.26
C LEU A 81 2.13 -22.60 -14.70
N ALA A 82 1.13 -22.53 -15.58
CA ALA A 82 1.33 -22.07 -16.95
C ALA A 82 1.86 -20.62 -17.01
N LEU A 83 1.34 -19.73 -16.16
CA LEU A 83 1.85 -18.36 -16.05
C LEU A 83 3.27 -18.29 -15.48
N LYS A 84 3.59 -19.11 -14.47
CA LYS A 84 4.95 -19.24 -13.95
C LYS A 84 5.92 -19.64 -15.07
N ASP A 85 5.56 -20.63 -15.89
CA ASP A 85 6.38 -21.06 -17.03
C ASP A 85 6.55 -19.94 -18.07
N GLU A 86 5.48 -19.19 -18.38
CA GLU A 86 5.55 -18.04 -19.28
C GLU A 86 6.51 -16.95 -18.74
N VAL A 87 6.39 -16.62 -17.46
CA VAL A 87 7.22 -15.62 -16.78
C VAL A 87 8.69 -16.07 -16.75
N ALA A 88 8.95 -17.32 -16.37
CA ALA A 88 10.29 -17.91 -16.40
C ALA A 88 10.85 -17.86 -17.83
N HIS A 89 10.10 -18.31 -18.83
CA HIS A 89 10.54 -18.28 -20.22
C HIS A 89 10.80 -16.87 -20.75
N ALA A 90 10.04 -15.85 -20.31
CA ALA A 90 10.22 -14.48 -20.75
C ALA A 90 11.41 -13.79 -20.07
N THR A 91 11.74 -14.17 -18.84
CA THR A 91 12.73 -13.48 -17.99
C THR A 91 14.04 -14.26 -17.79
N TRP A 92 14.04 -15.55 -18.12
CA TRP A 92 15.14 -16.49 -17.96
C TRP A 92 15.18 -17.49 -19.13
N ARG A 93 16.12 -17.31 -20.07
CA ARG A 93 16.25 -18.16 -21.27
C ARG A 93 17.63 -18.77 -21.39
N HIS A 94 17.69 -20.08 -21.65
CA HIS A 94 18.94 -20.81 -21.85
C HIS A 94 19.97 -20.61 -20.72
N GLY A 95 19.49 -20.60 -19.47
CA GLY A 95 20.34 -20.42 -18.28
C GLY A 95 20.91 -19.00 -18.11
N LYS A 96 20.39 -18.00 -18.83
CA LYS A 96 20.79 -16.60 -18.69
C LYS A 96 19.59 -15.65 -18.75
N PRO A 97 19.65 -14.49 -18.09
CA PRO A 97 18.63 -13.46 -18.26
C PRO A 97 18.76 -12.82 -19.66
N PRO A 98 17.65 -12.56 -20.38
CA PRO A 98 17.65 -11.71 -21.58
C PRO A 98 18.25 -10.32 -21.34
N ARG A 99 18.77 -9.68 -22.39
CA ARG A 99 19.38 -8.32 -22.30
C ARG A 99 18.48 -7.27 -21.63
N ALA A 100 17.16 -7.40 -21.77
CA ALA A 100 16.19 -6.50 -21.14
C ALA A 100 16.08 -6.70 -19.62
N SER A 101 16.19 -7.94 -19.12
CA SER A 101 16.15 -8.26 -17.68
C SER A 101 17.53 -8.25 -17.02
N GLN A 102 18.62 -8.22 -17.81
CA GLN A 102 20.01 -8.09 -17.34
C GLN A 102 20.33 -6.82 -16.53
N LYS A 103 19.37 -5.91 -16.33
CA LYS A 103 19.60 -4.62 -15.66
C LYS A 103 19.04 -4.55 -14.24
N ASP A 104 18.05 -5.37 -13.90
CA ASP A 104 17.39 -5.31 -12.60
C ASP A 104 17.41 -6.67 -11.90
N PRO A 105 18.24 -6.84 -10.87
CA PRO A 105 18.32 -8.08 -10.12
C PRO A 105 17.25 -8.18 -9.03
N PHE A 106 16.51 -7.10 -8.70
CA PHE A 106 15.72 -7.04 -7.47
C PHE A 106 14.31 -7.64 -7.59
N LEU A 107 13.64 -7.83 -6.45
CA LEU A 107 12.36 -8.54 -6.36
C LEU A 107 11.26 -7.82 -7.12
N TYR A 108 11.19 -6.48 -6.97
CA TYR A 108 10.03 -5.70 -7.39
C TYR A 108 9.74 -5.87 -8.89
N THR A 109 10.74 -5.61 -9.73
CA THR A 109 10.62 -5.63 -11.20
C THR A 109 11.65 -6.49 -11.92
N GLY A 110 12.52 -7.17 -11.18
CA GLY A 110 13.71 -7.84 -11.70
C GLY A 110 13.67 -9.37 -11.58
N LEU A 111 14.85 -9.97 -11.76
CA LEU A 111 15.03 -11.42 -11.77
C LEU A 111 14.66 -12.11 -10.47
N LEU A 112 14.93 -11.48 -9.33
CA LEU A 112 14.56 -12.04 -8.03
C LEU A 112 13.03 -12.21 -7.91
N GLY A 113 12.25 -11.39 -8.61
CA GLY A 113 10.81 -11.56 -8.74
C GLY A 113 10.44 -12.89 -9.40
N THR A 114 11.11 -13.25 -10.50
CA THR A 114 10.94 -14.56 -11.17
C THR A 114 11.32 -15.71 -10.25
N ALA A 115 12.45 -15.60 -9.53
CA ALA A 115 12.84 -16.61 -8.55
C ALA A 115 11.78 -16.80 -7.45
N PHE A 116 11.18 -15.70 -6.98
CA PHE A 116 10.10 -15.75 -5.99
C PHE A 116 8.85 -16.46 -6.53
N VAL A 117 8.48 -16.24 -7.80
CA VAL A 117 7.35 -16.96 -8.44
C VAL A 117 7.63 -18.47 -8.49
N CYS A 118 8.87 -18.87 -8.81
CA CYS A 118 9.27 -20.29 -8.81
C CYS A 118 9.26 -20.88 -7.40
N LEU A 119 9.77 -20.15 -6.40
CA LEU A 119 9.68 -20.56 -4.99
C LEU A 119 8.22 -20.73 -4.54
N ARG A 120 7.33 -19.82 -4.94
CA ARG A 120 5.90 -19.90 -4.64
C ARG A 120 5.26 -21.14 -5.27
N ALA A 121 5.62 -21.47 -6.52
CA ALA A 121 5.18 -22.70 -7.16
C ALA A 121 5.66 -23.94 -6.39
N PHE A 122 6.94 -23.99 -6.00
CA PHE A 122 7.47 -25.07 -5.17
C PHE A 122 6.72 -25.23 -3.83
N HIS A 123 6.34 -24.13 -3.17
CA HIS A 123 5.56 -24.22 -1.93
C HIS A 123 4.17 -24.85 -2.12
N VAL A 124 3.62 -24.77 -3.33
CA VAL A 124 2.29 -25.29 -3.69
C VAL A 124 2.37 -26.71 -4.27
N THR A 125 3.37 -27.01 -5.09
CA THR A 125 3.49 -28.29 -5.82
C THR A 125 4.50 -29.26 -5.21
N HIS A 126 5.43 -28.75 -4.40
CA HIS A 126 6.63 -29.45 -3.94
C HIS A 126 7.54 -29.95 -5.08
N ASP A 127 7.42 -29.38 -6.29
CA ASP A 127 8.29 -29.72 -7.41
C ASP A 127 9.69 -29.11 -7.23
N ARG A 128 10.69 -29.98 -7.02
CA ARG A 128 12.09 -29.56 -6.84
C ARG A 128 12.66 -28.85 -8.07
N ALA A 129 12.14 -29.08 -9.27
CA ALA A 129 12.60 -28.38 -10.47
C ALA A 129 12.35 -26.87 -10.38
N ASP A 130 11.24 -26.44 -9.78
CA ASP A 130 10.95 -25.02 -9.54
C ASP A 130 11.89 -24.42 -8.50
N LEU A 131 12.25 -25.18 -7.47
CA LEU A 131 13.22 -24.76 -6.46
C LEU A 131 14.63 -24.63 -7.03
N ASP A 132 15.05 -25.56 -7.89
CA ASP A 132 16.34 -25.53 -8.58
C ASP A 132 16.42 -24.36 -9.56
N LEU A 133 15.35 -24.12 -10.33
CA LEU A 133 15.24 -22.96 -11.21
C LEU A 133 15.31 -21.65 -10.43
N ALA A 134 14.61 -21.55 -9.29
CA ALA A 134 14.68 -20.39 -8.42
C ALA A 134 16.12 -20.12 -7.96
N ALA A 135 16.86 -21.17 -7.56
CA ALA A 135 18.25 -21.05 -7.12
C ALA A 135 19.19 -20.56 -8.23
N ASP A 136 19.01 -21.03 -9.46
CA ASP A 136 19.78 -20.56 -10.62
C ASP A 136 19.56 -19.08 -10.88
N ILE A 137 18.30 -18.64 -10.83
CA ILE A 137 17.95 -17.24 -11.03
C ILE A 137 18.51 -16.35 -9.92
N VAL A 138 18.45 -16.79 -8.65
CA VAL A 138 19.00 -16.02 -7.52
C VAL A 138 20.51 -15.85 -7.64
N ARG A 139 21.26 -16.90 -8.04
CA ARG A 139 22.71 -16.79 -8.25
C ARG A 139 23.04 -15.74 -9.31
N ALA A 140 22.33 -15.75 -10.44
CA ALA A 140 22.53 -14.72 -11.45
C ALA A 140 22.09 -13.32 -10.99
N ALA A 141 21.04 -13.20 -10.16
CA ALA A 141 20.66 -11.93 -9.55
C ALA A 141 21.78 -11.40 -8.63
N ALA A 142 22.42 -12.27 -7.85
CA ALA A 142 23.56 -11.92 -7.00
C ALA A 142 24.76 -11.44 -7.84
N GLU A 143 25.14 -12.16 -8.89
CA GLU A 143 26.22 -11.74 -9.80
C GLU A 143 25.95 -10.38 -10.48
N LEU A 144 24.69 -10.09 -10.80
CA LEU A 144 24.30 -8.79 -11.35
C LEU A 144 24.36 -7.69 -10.30
N ALA A 145 23.95 -7.98 -9.06
CA ALA A 145 23.97 -7.03 -7.96
C ALA A 145 25.41 -6.64 -7.56
N GLU A 146 26.36 -7.57 -7.61
CA GLU A 146 27.79 -7.31 -7.36
C GLU A 146 28.39 -6.30 -8.35
N ARG A 147 27.86 -6.24 -9.57
CA ARG A 147 28.32 -5.27 -10.59
C ARG A 147 27.72 -3.88 -10.38
N GLN A 148 26.73 -3.74 -9.51
CA GLN A 148 26.12 -2.45 -9.20
C GLN A 148 26.93 -1.71 -8.14
N ARG A 149 27.21 -0.42 -8.39
CA ARG A 149 27.93 0.43 -7.43
C ARG A 149 27.07 0.92 -6.27
N ARG A 150 25.74 0.87 -6.42
CA ARG A 150 24.80 1.42 -5.44
C ARG A 150 24.19 0.31 -4.61
N ILE A 151 24.20 0.50 -3.30
CA ILE A 151 23.60 -0.41 -2.33
C ILE A 151 22.23 0.13 -1.93
N TYR A 152 21.23 -0.76 -1.91
CA TYR A 152 19.91 -0.53 -1.34
C TYR A 152 19.64 -1.61 -0.29
N TYR A 153 18.91 -1.27 0.77
CA TYR A 153 18.83 -2.12 1.97
C TYR A 153 17.51 -2.87 2.15
N SER A 154 16.52 -2.69 1.28
CA SER A 154 15.22 -3.36 1.43
C SER A 154 15.19 -4.76 0.80
N PHE A 155 14.20 -5.56 1.20
CA PHE A 155 13.88 -6.82 0.53
C PHE A 155 13.41 -6.63 -0.92
N PHE A 156 12.59 -5.60 -1.20
CA PHE A 156 11.99 -5.41 -2.53
C PHE A 156 12.97 -4.92 -3.59
N CYS A 157 13.83 -3.97 -3.23
CA CYS A 157 14.61 -3.19 -4.19
C CYS A 157 16.10 -3.15 -3.84
N GLY A 158 16.58 -4.09 -3.02
CA GLY A 158 17.95 -4.09 -2.55
C GLY A 158 18.61 -5.46 -2.41
N GLN A 159 19.92 -5.40 -2.20
CA GLN A 159 20.80 -6.56 -2.05
C GLN A 159 20.35 -7.50 -0.92
N PRO A 160 19.85 -7.01 0.25
CA PRO A 160 19.33 -7.87 1.30
C PRO A 160 18.23 -8.82 0.81
N GLY A 161 17.37 -8.42 -0.14
CA GLY A 161 16.37 -9.31 -0.72
C GLY A 161 16.97 -10.51 -1.46
N ILE A 162 18.04 -10.27 -2.22
CA ILE A 162 18.73 -11.32 -3.00
C ILE A 162 19.37 -12.33 -2.06
N PHE A 163 20.12 -11.84 -1.07
CA PHE A 163 20.81 -12.71 -0.13
C PHE A 163 19.85 -13.45 0.80
N ALA A 164 18.79 -12.79 1.28
CA ALA A 164 17.78 -13.43 2.11
C ALA A 164 17.05 -14.55 1.35
N LEU A 165 16.61 -14.29 0.12
CA LEU A 165 15.94 -15.32 -0.69
C LEU A 165 16.90 -16.45 -1.08
N GLY A 166 18.16 -16.13 -1.39
CA GLY A 166 19.20 -17.12 -1.69
C GLY A 166 19.49 -18.04 -0.51
N ALA A 167 19.62 -17.48 0.70
CA ALA A 167 19.83 -18.26 1.91
C ALA A 167 18.68 -19.24 2.16
N VAL A 168 17.44 -18.79 2.00
CA VAL A 168 16.23 -19.61 2.17
C VAL A 168 16.10 -20.68 1.09
N ILE A 169 16.27 -20.34 -0.18
CA ILE A 169 16.19 -21.32 -1.28
C ILE A 169 17.27 -22.40 -1.11
N ALA A 170 18.52 -22.02 -0.81
CA ALA A 170 19.59 -22.97 -0.57
C ALA A 170 19.32 -23.86 0.66
N HIS A 171 18.74 -23.29 1.72
CA HIS A 171 18.31 -24.06 2.89
C HIS A 171 17.24 -25.09 2.52
N LEU A 172 16.22 -24.70 1.76
CA LEU A 172 15.15 -25.59 1.28
C LEU A 172 15.68 -26.69 0.34
N GLN A 173 16.75 -26.41 -0.42
CA GLN A 173 17.46 -27.42 -1.22
C GLN A 173 18.37 -28.33 -0.39
N GLN A 174 18.49 -28.11 0.92
CA GLN A 174 19.42 -28.79 1.81
C GLN A 174 20.89 -28.59 1.42
N ARG A 175 21.21 -27.43 0.79
CA ARG A 175 22.58 -27.01 0.46
C ARG A 175 23.10 -26.06 1.52
N GLN A 176 23.48 -26.63 2.67
CA GLN A 176 23.85 -25.89 3.87
C GLN A 176 24.98 -24.87 3.62
N HIS A 177 26.03 -25.26 2.90
CA HIS A 177 27.14 -24.36 2.58
C HIS A 177 26.71 -23.12 1.78
N ASP A 178 25.85 -23.30 0.78
CA ASP A 178 25.35 -22.20 -0.04
C ASP A 178 24.42 -21.28 0.75
N SER A 179 23.59 -21.86 1.62
CA SER A 179 22.71 -21.12 2.53
C SER A 179 23.52 -20.24 3.49
N GLU A 180 24.57 -20.80 4.09
CA GLU A 180 25.48 -20.08 4.98
C GLU A 180 26.26 -18.98 4.26
N ASN A 181 26.65 -19.20 3.00
CA ASN A 181 27.34 -18.17 2.21
C ASN A 181 26.43 -16.96 1.94
N PHE A 182 25.19 -17.20 1.50
CA PHE A 182 24.21 -16.12 1.32
C PHE A 182 23.90 -15.41 2.64
N LEU A 183 23.72 -16.16 3.73
CA LEU A 183 23.48 -15.59 5.05
C LEU A 183 24.65 -14.73 5.51
N ARG A 184 25.89 -15.17 5.28
CA ARG A 184 27.09 -14.38 5.60
C ARG A 184 27.13 -13.08 4.79
N SER A 185 26.93 -13.13 3.48
CA SER A 185 26.86 -11.93 2.62
C SER A 185 25.76 -10.96 3.08
N PHE A 186 24.61 -11.48 3.52
CA PHE A 186 23.55 -10.67 4.11
C PHE A 186 24.02 -9.99 5.41
N LEU A 187 24.57 -10.76 6.35
CA LEU A 187 24.94 -10.26 7.68
C LEU A 187 26.11 -9.28 7.60
N ASP A 188 27.11 -9.54 6.76
CA ASP A 188 28.25 -8.64 6.54
C ASP A 188 27.74 -7.28 6.01
N LEU A 189 26.89 -7.30 4.97
CA LEU A 189 26.30 -6.09 4.39
C LEU A 189 25.53 -5.26 5.43
N VAL A 190 24.70 -5.91 6.25
CA VAL A 190 23.86 -5.23 7.24
C VAL A 190 24.68 -4.74 8.44
N THR A 191 25.67 -5.53 8.88
CA THR A 191 26.53 -5.20 10.01
C THR A 191 27.44 -4.01 9.68
N ASP A 192 28.04 -3.99 8.49
CA ASP A 192 28.87 -2.87 8.01
C ASP A 192 28.06 -1.57 7.92
N ALA A 193 26.79 -1.67 7.51
CA ALA A 193 25.87 -0.54 7.40
C ALA A 193 25.15 -0.20 8.72
N LEU A 194 25.34 -0.97 9.79
CA LEU A 194 24.56 -0.84 11.02
C LEU A 194 24.63 0.57 11.65
N PRO A 195 25.77 1.29 11.65
CA PRO A 195 25.81 2.67 12.14
C PRO A 195 24.87 3.61 11.37
N ALA A 196 24.76 3.45 10.04
CA ALA A 196 23.85 4.22 9.19
C ALA A 196 22.39 3.77 9.37
N LEU A 197 22.16 2.46 9.43
CA LEU A 197 20.82 1.86 9.57
C LEU A 197 20.19 2.09 10.94
N SER A 198 20.99 2.36 11.97
CA SER A 198 20.53 2.70 13.33
C SER A 198 20.52 4.21 13.60
N GLN A 199 20.98 5.04 12.66
CA GLN A 199 21.05 6.48 12.84
C GLN A 199 19.66 7.09 13.01
N ARG A 200 19.49 7.94 14.03
CA ARG A 200 18.26 8.68 14.31
C ARG A 200 18.24 10.02 13.55
N PRO A 201 17.05 10.57 13.26
CA PRO A 201 16.96 11.88 12.62
C PRO A 201 17.56 12.96 13.52
N SER A 202 18.30 13.88 12.91
CA SER A 202 18.90 15.02 13.62
C SER A 202 18.00 16.27 13.60
N SER A 203 16.96 16.27 12.76
CA SER A 203 16.07 17.39 12.49
C SER A 203 14.77 16.89 11.83
N PRO A 204 13.63 17.61 11.93
CA PRO A 204 12.40 17.27 11.21
C PRO A 204 12.55 17.20 9.67
N ASN A 205 13.60 17.80 9.10
CA ASN A 205 13.89 17.73 7.66
C ASN A 205 14.78 16.54 7.27
N ASP A 206 15.40 15.86 8.25
CA ASP A 206 16.25 14.68 8.05
C ASP A 206 15.39 13.41 7.92
N ILE A 207 14.54 13.37 6.89
CA ILE A 207 13.53 12.31 6.69
C ILE A 207 14.12 10.95 6.30
N ALA A 208 15.42 10.91 5.99
CA ALA A 208 16.16 9.70 5.62
C ALA A 208 17.60 9.80 6.18
N PRO A 209 17.82 9.58 7.49
CA PRO A 209 19.14 9.67 8.07
C PRO A 209 20.09 8.67 7.41
N ALA A 210 21.33 9.12 7.14
CA ALA A 210 22.31 8.46 6.26
C ALA A 210 21.85 8.23 4.81
N GLY A 211 20.80 8.91 4.35
CA GLY A 211 20.19 8.69 3.04
C GLY A 211 19.33 7.42 2.97
N ILE A 212 19.02 6.78 4.10
CA ILE A 212 18.23 5.53 4.16
C ILE A 212 16.83 5.84 4.69
N PRO A 213 15.77 5.72 3.86
CA PRO A 213 14.41 6.01 4.28
C PRO A 213 13.88 4.93 5.25
N TYR A 214 12.68 5.15 5.79
CA TYR A 214 12.04 4.22 6.73
C TYR A 214 11.12 3.20 6.07
N GLU A 215 10.62 3.48 4.88
CA GLU A 215 9.53 2.73 4.25
C GLU A 215 9.92 1.34 3.71
N LEU A 216 8.95 0.62 3.12
CA LEU A 216 9.07 -0.80 2.82
C LEU A 216 9.86 -1.07 1.53
N LEU A 217 9.76 -0.21 0.51
CA LEU A 217 10.37 -0.51 -0.79
C LEU A 217 11.86 -0.23 -0.85
N TYR A 218 12.38 0.74 -0.11
CA TYR A 218 13.79 1.14 -0.14
C TYR A 218 14.42 1.29 1.25
N GLY A 219 13.60 1.30 2.30
CA GLY A 219 13.99 1.71 3.63
C GLY A 219 14.16 0.61 4.66
N ARG A 220 14.29 1.06 5.91
CA ARG A 220 14.57 0.25 7.10
C ARG A 220 13.46 -0.76 7.40
N ALA A 221 12.19 -0.45 7.15
CA ALA A 221 11.10 -1.41 7.32
C ALA A 221 11.21 -2.57 6.30
N GLY A 222 11.63 -2.28 5.07
CA GLY A 222 11.92 -3.30 4.07
C GLY A 222 13.10 -4.19 4.43
N LEU A 223 14.10 -3.65 5.12
CA LEU A 223 15.20 -4.44 5.68
C LEU A 223 14.75 -5.30 6.86
N LEU A 224 13.97 -4.71 7.78
CA LEU A 224 13.39 -5.42 8.92
C LEU A 224 12.58 -6.64 8.45
N TRP A 225 11.80 -6.47 7.38
CA TRP A 225 11.11 -7.57 6.74
C TRP A 225 12.06 -8.69 6.31
N ALA A 226 13.18 -8.37 5.64
CA ALA A 226 14.17 -9.36 5.20
C ALA A 226 14.79 -10.12 6.39
N LEU A 227 15.09 -9.42 7.50
CA LEU A 227 15.60 -10.04 8.73
C LEU A 227 14.61 -11.07 9.29
N LEU A 228 13.33 -10.71 9.35
CA LEU A 228 12.25 -11.57 9.85
C LEU A 228 11.96 -12.73 8.92
N PHE A 229 12.07 -12.51 7.60
CA PHE A 229 11.99 -13.56 6.59
C PHE A 229 13.07 -14.63 6.83
N ILE A 230 14.32 -14.24 7.02
CA ILE A 230 15.39 -15.20 7.33
C ILE A 230 15.08 -15.95 8.63
N ARG A 231 14.68 -15.24 9.70
CA ARG A 231 14.33 -15.88 10.98
C ARG A 231 13.19 -16.89 10.86
N LYS A 232 12.21 -16.63 10.00
CA LYS A 232 11.09 -17.55 9.76
C LYS A 232 11.56 -18.90 9.21
N TYR A 233 12.52 -18.89 8.28
CA TYR A 233 12.93 -20.11 7.58
C TYR A 233 14.18 -20.77 8.17
N LEU A 234 15.17 -20.00 8.63
CA LEU A 234 16.44 -20.51 9.17
C LEU A 234 16.48 -20.50 10.70
N GLY A 235 15.42 -20.02 11.35
CA GLY A 235 15.29 -19.93 12.80
C GLY A 235 15.81 -18.61 13.38
N HIS A 236 15.40 -18.32 14.61
CA HIS A 236 15.66 -17.04 15.28
C HIS A 236 17.17 -16.72 15.39
N ALA A 237 18.01 -17.75 15.61
CA ALA A 237 19.46 -17.59 15.78
C ALA A 237 20.20 -17.18 14.50
N ALA A 238 19.61 -17.38 13.31
CA ALA A 238 20.24 -17.03 12.04
C ALA A 238 20.45 -15.52 11.87
N VAL A 239 19.61 -14.71 12.50
CA VAL A 239 19.77 -13.24 12.55
C VAL A 239 19.79 -12.83 14.03
N PRO A 240 20.95 -12.48 14.60
CA PRO A 240 21.06 -12.09 16.01
C PRO A 240 20.28 -10.81 16.35
N ASP A 241 19.82 -10.70 17.60
CA ASP A 241 19.17 -9.47 18.09
C ASP A 241 20.09 -8.26 18.09
N SER A 242 21.41 -8.46 18.19
CA SER A 242 22.40 -7.39 18.03
C SER A 242 22.35 -6.71 16.66
N VAL A 243 21.81 -7.38 15.64
CA VAL A 243 21.60 -6.82 14.29
C VAL A 243 20.17 -6.29 14.15
N CYS A 244 19.18 -7.08 14.56
CA CYS A 244 17.76 -6.74 14.34
C CYS A 244 17.27 -5.59 15.23
N ARG A 245 17.63 -5.61 16.52
CA ARG A 245 17.09 -4.68 17.52
C ARG A 245 17.46 -3.21 17.25
N PRO A 246 18.72 -2.85 16.91
CA PRO A 246 19.06 -1.45 16.62
C PRO A 246 18.27 -0.86 15.45
N ILE A 247 17.94 -1.66 14.44
CA ILE A 247 17.16 -1.22 13.27
C ILE A 247 15.70 -0.98 13.68
N LEU A 248 15.11 -1.91 14.43
CA LEU A 248 13.75 -1.78 14.96
C LEU A 248 13.62 -0.54 15.87
N ASP A 249 14.57 -0.36 16.80
CA ASP A 249 14.58 0.79 17.71
C ASP A 249 14.74 2.11 16.96
N ALA A 250 15.54 2.13 15.88
CA ALA A 250 15.71 3.32 15.06
C ALA A 250 14.45 3.69 14.26
N ILE A 251 13.68 2.69 13.78
CA ILE A 251 12.38 2.92 13.12
C ILE A 251 11.40 3.55 14.11
N ILE A 252 11.27 2.96 15.30
CA ILE A 252 10.35 3.46 16.34
C ILE A 252 10.76 4.87 16.79
N ALA A 253 12.04 5.08 17.12
CA ALA A 253 12.53 6.37 17.57
C ALA A 253 12.36 7.47 16.50
N GLY A 254 12.63 7.15 15.23
CA GLY A 254 12.37 8.05 14.11
C GLY A 254 10.89 8.40 13.98
N GLY A 255 10.01 7.39 14.04
CA GLY A 255 8.56 7.59 13.94
C GLY A 255 7.99 8.46 15.05
N ARG A 256 8.42 8.23 16.30
CA ARG A 256 8.07 9.06 17.47
C ARG A 256 8.54 10.50 17.30
N PHE A 257 9.80 10.67 16.89
CA PHE A 257 10.40 12.00 16.67
C PHE A 257 9.59 12.81 15.64
N PHE A 258 9.33 12.24 14.46
CA PHE A 258 8.57 12.94 13.43
C PHE A 258 7.10 13.19 13.80
N ALA A 259 6.46 12.26 14.51
CA ALA A 259 5.12 12.48 15.04
C ALA A 259 5.08 13.69 15.98
N GLN A 260 6.05 13.82 16.89
CA GLN A 260 6.14 14.93 17.83
C GLN A 260 6.46 16.26 17.13
N GLU A 261 7.44 16.26 16.22
CA GLU A 261 7.88 17.48 15.53
C GLU A 261 6.86 18.01 14.53
N TRP A 262 6.15 17.13 13.80
CA TRP A 262 5.20 17.53 12.77
C TRP A 262 3.77 17.76 13.31
N TYR A 263 3.46 17.25 14.50
CA TYR A 263 2.15 17.40 15.15
C TYR A 263 2.31 17.82 16.62
N PRO A 264 2.87 19.01 16.89
CA PRO A 264 3.09 19.45 18.26
C PRO A 264 1.76 19.61 19.02
N PRO A 265 1.66 19.17 20.29
CA PRO A 265 0.46 19.36 21.09
C PRO A 265 0.18 20.86 21.29
N PHE A 266 -1.11 21.21 21.37
CA PHE A 266 -1.58 22.60 21.46
C PHE A 266 -1.36 23.21 22.86
N HIS A 267 -0.14 23.15 23.39
CA HIS A 267 0.29 23.83 24.62
C HIS A 267 1.78 24.17 24.56
N ALA A 268 2.22 24.95 23.57
CA ALA A 268 3.59 25.52 23.57
C ALA A 268 3.75 26.79 22.71
N VAL A 269 2.71 27.62 22.59
CA VAL A 269 2.91 29.01 22.08
C VAL A 269 2.61 29.96 23.23
N SER A 270 3.61 30.18 24.09
CA SER A 270 3.66 31.41 24.87
C SER A 270 3.85 32.58 23.89
N PRO A 271 3.03 33.63 23.94
CA PRO A 271 3.12 34.77 23.03
C PRO A 271 4.26 35.72 23.45
N THR A 272 5.50 35.23 23.53
CA THR A 272 6.66 36.07 23.85
C THR A 272 7.95 35.57 23.19
N SER A 273 8.04 35.68 21.86
CA SER A 273 9.33 35.89 21.19
C SER A 273 9.10 36.45 19.78
N ARG A 274 9.09 37.79 19.68
CA ARG A 274 9.33 38.45 18.40
C ARG A 274 10.74 38.05 17.91
N PRO A 275 10.92 37.59 16.66
CA PRO A 275 12.26 37.43 16.12
C PRO A 275 12.89 38.81 15.94
N ARG A 276 14.12 38.97 16.45
CA ARG A 276 14.96 40.15 16.20
C ARG A 276 15.25 40.23 14.71
N SER A 277 14.98 41.38 14.12
CA SER A 277 15.34 41.72 12.75
C SER A 277 16.87 41.74 12.58
N HIS A 278 17.41 40.82 11.78
CA HIS A 278 18.77 40.92 11.26
C HIS A 278 18.73 41.59 9.88
N SER A 279 19.46 42.70 9.76
CA SER A 279 19.74 43.46 8.55
C SER A 279 20.55 42.64 7.53
N PRO A 280 20.33 42.82 6.22
CA PRO A 280 21.04 42.05 5.19
C PRO A 280 22.45 42.61 4.97
N THR A 281 23.47 41.79 5.21
CA THR A 281 24.84 42.01 4.74
C THR A 281 25.01 41.45 3.33
N SER A 282 25.58 42.27 2.45
CA SER A 282 25.83 42.06 1.02
C SER A 282 26.62 40.78 0.66
N PRO A 283 26.45 40.22 -0.55
CA PRO A 283 27.23 39.07 -1.02
C PRO A 283 28.63 39.50 -1.54
N PRO A 284 29.67 38.66 -1.40
CA PRO A 284 30.98 38.94 -1.96
C PRO A 284 31.04 38.62 -3.46
N HIS A 285 31.67 39.53 -4.21
CA HIS A 285 31.96 39.43 -5.63
C HIS A 285 33.01 38.34 -5.93
N SER A 286 32.72 37.46 -6.90
CA SER A 286 33.74 36.73 -7.65
C SER A 286 34.10 37.51 -8.93
N ARG A 287 35.34 38.00 -9.01
CA ARG A 287 35.94 38.50 -10.25
C ARG A 287 36.62 37.35 -10.95
N HIS A 288 36.20 37.01 -12.17
CA HIS A 288 37.11 36.56 -13.21
C HIS A 288 36.75 37.16 -14.57
N GLN A 289 37.81 37.59 -15.24
CA GLN A 289 37.90 38.56 -16.31
C GLN A 289 37.26 38.08 -17.63
N LYS A 290 36.60 38.99 -18.34
CA LYS A 290 36.67 38.99 -19.80
C LYS A 290 36.80 40.41 -20.34
N ARG A 291 37.73 40.52 -21.29
CA ARG A 291 38.40 41.70 -21.82
C ARG A 291 37.48 42.63 -22.61
N ARG A 292 37.81 43.94 -22.55
CA ARG A 292 37.93 44.95 -23.64
C ARG A 292 36.72 45.09 -24.58
N LYS A 293 36.18 46.28 -24.86
CA LYS A 293 36.85 47.47 -25.45
C LYS A 293 35.79 48.59 -25.57
N ASP A 294 36.25 49.84 -25.44
CA ASP A 294 35.90 51.08 -26.20
C ASP A 294 34.41 51.30 -26.59
N SER A 295 33.78 52.47 -26.49
CA SER A 295 34.22 53.87 -26.48
C SER A 295 32.97 54.77 -26.54
N GLY A 296 33.08 56.02 -26.08
CA GLY A 296 32.17 57.14 -26.39
C GLY A 296 30.98 57.25 -25.42
N GLY A 297 30.74 58.34 -24.71
CA GLY A 297 31.02 59.75 -25.02
C GLY A 297 29.67 60.47 -24.90
N GLY A 298 29.52 61.40 -23.96
CA GLY A 298 28.26 62.13 -23.77
C GLY A 298 28.19 62.87 -22.44
N GLN A 299 28.60 64.13 -22.48
CA GLN A 299 28.66 65.12 -21.41
C GLN A 299 27.29 65.77 -21.08
N LEU A 300 27.29 66.58 -20.00
CA LEU A 300 26.39 67.70 -19.61
C LEU A 300 25.19 67.32 -18.70
N SER A 301 25.25 67.62 -17.38
CA SER A 301 24.89 68.89 -16.67
C SER A 301 23.37 69.17 -16.69
N ALA A 302 22.64 69.53 -15.63
CA ALA A 302 22.97 70.34 -14.46
C ALA A 302 21.94 70.17 -13.31
N GLN A 303 22.37 70.74 -12.19
CA GLN A 303 21.83 71.05 -10.86
C GLN A 303 20.32 71.36 -10.62
N THR A 304 20.01 71.43 -9.31
CA THR A 304 18.91 72.13 -8.60
C THR A 304 17.59 71.36 -8.46
N ALA A 305 16.76 71.50 -7.43
CA ALA A 305 16.86 72.05 -6.07
C ALA A 305 15.70 71.46 -5.23
N ALA A 306 15.76 71.63 -3.91
CA ALA A 306 14.77 71.18 -2.94
C ALA A 306 13.41 71.90 -3.05
N ALA A 307 12.33 71.21 -2.67
CA ALA A 307 11.18 71.83 -2.02
C ALA A 307 10.34 70.78 -1.26
N SER A 308 10.30 70.94 0.05
CA SER A 308 9.32 70.41 0.99
C SER A 308 7.93 71.02 0.75
N SER A 309 6.86 70.23 0.84
CA SER A 309 5.57 70.73 1.30
C SER A 309 4.73 69.62 1.92
N SER A 310 4.17 69.96 3.08
CA SER A 310 3.29 69.22 3.95
C SER A 310 1.83 69.27 3.47
N SER A 311 1.06 68.21 3.75
CA SER A 311 -0.42 68.22 3.66
C SER A 311 -1.04 67.09 4.51
N PRO A 312 -2.31 67.23 4.93
CA PRO A 312 -2.81 66.91 6.28
C PRO A 312 -3.61 65.58 6.38
N PRO A 313 -3.99 65.13 7.60
CA PRO A 313 -4.64 63.83 7.79
C PRO A 313 -6.16 63.86 7.50
N PRO A 314 -6.75 62.73 7.05
CA PRO A 314 -8.19 62.61 6.81
C PRO A 314 -9.00 62.25 8.08
N PRO A 315 -10.33 62.47 8.07
CA PRO A 315 -11.14 62.65 9.27
C PRO A 315 -11.73 61.37 9.87
N SER A 316 -12.18 61.53 11.12
CA SER A 316 -12.88 60.56 11.96
C SER A 316 -14.26 60.16 11.43
N HIS A 317 -14.52 58.85 11.33
CA HIS A 317 -15.84 58.30 11.04
C HIS A 317 -16.50 57.66 12.27
N SER A 318 -17.81 57.93 12.33
CA SER A 318 -18.80 57.65 13.36
C SER A 318 -19.07 56.18 13.66
N ARG A 319 -19.36 55.90 14.94
CA ARG A 319 -19.89 54.64 15.48
C ARG A 319 -21.17 54.18 14.77
N SER A 320 -21.19 52.94 14.31
CA SER A 320 -22.41 52.16 14.01
C SER A 320 -22.68 51.12 15.11
N PRO A 321 -23.95 50.76 15.40
CA PRO A 321 -24.30 49.88 16.51
C PRO A 321 -23.91 48.42 16.27
N ARG A 322 -23.45 47.75 17.34
CA ARG A 322 -23.01 46.34 17.36
C ARG A 322 -24.17 45.40 17.03
N LYS A 323 -23.97 44.53 16.02
CA LYS A 323 -24.72 43.26 15.90
C LYS A 323 -24.26 42.30 17.01
N PRO A 324 -25.16 41.44 17.54
CA PRO A 324 -24.79 40.43 18.54
C PRO A 324 -23.76 39.46 17.95
N PRO A 325 -22.82 38.92 18.75
CA PRO A 325 -21.85 37.97 18.25
C PRO A 325 -22.60 36.72 17.75
N THR A 326 -22.57 36.52 16.44
CA THR A 326 -22.85 35.21 15.84
C THR A 326 -21.91 34.21 16.49
N SER A 327 -22.47 33.18 17.11
CA SER A 327 -21.73 32.05 17.68
C SER A 327 -20.65 31.62 16.71
N SER A 328 -19.39 31.81 17.11
CA SER A 328 -18.24 31.25 16.41
C SER A 328 -18.48 29.75 16.21
N PRO A 329 -18.20 29.19 15.03
CA PRO A 329 -18.26 27.75 14.86
C PRO A 329 -17.36 27.12 15.91
N THR A 330 -17.92 26.20 16.70
CA THR A 330 -17.15 25.34 17.58
C THR A 330 -15.98 24.76 16.79
N PRO A 331 -14.72 24.96 17.20
CA PRO A 331 -13.60 24.38 16.50
C PRO A 331 -13.79 22.87 16.48
N THR A 332 -13.75 22.28 15.29
CA THR A 332 -13.56 20.84 15.12
C THR A 332 -12.39 20.42 16.01
N PRO A 333 -12.52 19.38 16.86
CA PRO A 333 -11.42 18.95 17.71
C PRO A 333 -10.18 18.72 16.83
N ASN A 334 -9.07 19.39 17.17
CA ASN A 334 -7.81 19.22 16.44
C ASN A 334 -7.49 17.72 16.33
N PRO A 335 -6.99 17.26 15.18
CA PRO A 335 -6.67 15.86 15.03
C PRO A 335 -5.64 15.47 16.09
N LEU A 336 -5.94 14.42 16.86
CA LEU A 336 -4.97 13.79 17.76
C LEU A 336 -3.69 13.48 16.96
N PRO A 337 -2.50 13.76 17.50
CA PRO A 337 -1.25 13.46 16.80
C PRO A 337 -1.14 11.93 16.58
N PRO A 338 -0.65 11.49 15.41
CA PRO A 338 -0.37 10.08 15.19
C PRO A 338 0.73 9.61 16.16
N PRO A 339 0.68 8.38 16.69
CA PRO A 339 1.76 7.83 17.53
C PRO A 339 3.11 7.72 16.81
N LEU A 340 3.07 7.40 15.51
CA LEU A 340 4.22 7.31 14.64
C LEU A 340 3.91 8.03 13.31
N MET A 341 4.88 8.75 12.75
CA MET A 341 4.77 9.29 11.40
C MET A 341 6.10 9.25 10.66
N PHE A 342 6.05 9.15 9.34
CA PHE A 342 7.23 9.07 8.48
C PHE A 342 6.99 9.84 7.18
N ALA A 343 8.06 10.13 6.46
CA ALA A 343 7.99 10.73 5.13
C ALA A 343 8.95 10.05 4.15
N TRP A 344 8.61 10.13 2.87
CA TRP A 344 9.44 9.73 1.75
C TRP A 344 9.19 10.71 0.59
N HIS A 345 10.24 11.19 -0.07
CA HIS A 345 10.12 12.23 -1.12
C HIS A 345 9.18 13.38 -0.71
N GLU A 346 9.41 13.94 0.49
CA GLU A 346 8.69 15.10 1.04
C GLU A 346 7.19 14.88 1.32
N LYS A 347 6.70 13.63 1.27
CA LYS A 347 5.30 13.31 1.54
C LYS A 347 5.17 12.31 2.67
N ARG A 348 4.16 12.52 3.52
CA ARG A 348 3.81 11.63 4.62
C ARG A 348 2.85 10.55 4.13
N TYR A 349 3.38 9.52 3.49
CA TYR A 349 2.58 8.46 2.88
C TYR A 349 1.88 7.57 3.91
N TRP A 350 0.68 7.10 3.57
CA TRP A 350 -0.12 6.22 4.43
C TRP A 350 -0.09 4.75 3.99
N GLY A 351 0.02 4.48 2.69
CA GLY A 351 -0.10 3.13 2.14
C GLY A 351 1.08 2.19 2.44
N ALA A 352 0.99 0.94 1.97
CA ALA A 352 1.94 -0.11 2.37
C ALA A 352 3.33 0.00 1.73
N ALA A 353 3.45 0.59 0.54
CA ALA A 353 4.74 0.69 -0.15
C ALA A 353 5.68 1.69 0.52
N HIS A 354 5.24 2.95 0.57
CA HIS A 354 6.08 4.09 0.99
C HIS A 354 5.69 4.69 2.34
N GLY A 355 4.70 4.12 3.03
CA GLY A 355 3.97 4.80 4.08
C GLY A 355 3.77 4.02 5.37
N LEU A 356 2.97 4.63 6.25
CA LEU A 356 2.75 4.20 7.62
C LEU A 356 2.23 2.76 7.73
N ALA A 357 1.31 2.32 6.85
CA ALA A 357 0.79 0.96 6.90
C ALA A 357 1.89 -0.10 6.69
N GLY A 358 2.84 0.17 5.79
CA GLY A 358 3.95 -0.76 5.51
C GLY A 358 4.91 -0.88 6.67
N ILE A 359 5.22 0.25 7.28
CA ILE A 359 6.10 0.33 8.45
C ILE A 359 5.44 -0.32 9.66
N ALA A 360 4.16 -0.02 9.93
CA ALA A 360 3.38 -0.63 11.00
C ALA A 360 3.30 -2.15 10.82
N HIS A 361 3.05 -2.64 9.61
CA HIS A 361 3.02 -4.07 9.30
C HIS A 361 4.36 -4.75 9.63
N ALA A 362 5.50 -4.17 9.24
CA ALA A 362 6.82 -4.70 9.56
C ALA A 362 7.12 -4.70 11.07
N LEU A 363 6.72 -3.65 11.80
CA LEU A 363 6.87 -3.57 13.25
C LEU A 363 6.04 -4.62 13.99
N LEU A 364 4.80 -4.88 13.54
CA LEU A 364 3.94 -5.93 14.11
C LEU A 364 4.56 -7.32 13.97
N MET A 365 5.15 -7.62 12.80
CA MET A 365 5.87 -8.90 12.61
C MET A 365 7.11 -9.00 13.50
N GLY A 366 7.83 -7.88 13.71
CA GLY A 366 8.98 -7.84 14.61
C GLY A 366 8.62 -8.06 16.08
N ALA A 367 7.47 -7.53 16.53
CA ALA A 367 7.01 -7.67 17.90
C ALA A 367 6.59 -9.11 18.25
N GLY A 368 6.05 -9.87 17.29
CA GLY A 368 5.68 -11.28 17.47
C GLY A 368 6.84 -12.27 17.38
N ALA A 369 8.01 -11.84 16.91
CA ALA A 369 9.19 -12.69 16.73
C ALA A 369 10.05 -12.86 18.01
N GLY A 370 9.78 -12.09 19.07
CA GLY A 370 10.36 -12.31 20.39
C GLY A 370 9.72 -13.54 21.05
N GLY A 371 10.51 -14.58 21.31
CA GLY A 371 10.02 -15.83 21.89
C GLY A 371 9.20 -15.63 23.17
N LYS A 372 8.27 -16.56 23.44
CA LYS A 372 7.41 -16.60 24.65
C LYS A 372 8.17 -16.80 25.98
N GLU A 373 9.49 -16.65 26.01
CA GLU A 373 10.31 -16.75 27.22
C GLU A 373 10.56 -15.35 27.79
N GLY A 374 9.53 -14.77 28.40
CA GLY A 374 9.61 -13.48 29.08
C GLY A 374 8.22 -12.90 29.24
N GLY A 375 7.67 -12.98 30.45
CA GLY A 375 6.32 -12.53 30.75
C GLY A 375 6.02 -11.10 30.27
N ALA A 376 4.86 -10.95 29.65
CA ALA A 376 4.04 -9.74 29.60
C ALA A 376 4.78 -8.40 29.39
N THR A 377 5.41 -8.21 28.22
CA THR A 377 5.39 -6.90 27.57
C THR A 377 5.16 -7.13 26.07
N ALA A 378 4.01 -6.72 25.54
CA ALA A 378 3.91 -6.51 24.11
C ALA A 378 5.02 -5.51 23.76
N GLY A 379 6.03 -5.94 23.00
CA GLY A 379 7.21 -5.11 22.73
C GLY A 379 6.76 -3.74 22.22
N GLU A 380 7.27 -2.65 22.80
CA GLU A 380 6.75 -1.28 22.64
C GLU A 380 6.40 -0.90 21.18
N GLY A 381 7.16 -1.38 20.20
CA GLY A 381 6.91 -1.14 18.77
C GLY A 381 5.62 -1.75 18.22
N GLY A 382 5.16 -2.88 18.75
CA GLY A 382 3.90 -3.50 18.35
C GLY A 382 2.70 -2.66 18.79
N GLY A 383 2.71 -2.18 20.04
CA GLY A 383 1.65 -1.31 20.56
C GLY A 383 1.52 0.00 19.77
N GLU A 384 2.64 0.63 19.42
CA GLU A 384 2.63 1.86 18.63
C GLU A 384 2.21 1.64 17.18
N ALA A 385 2.58 0.49 16.59
CA ALA A 385 2.10 0.13 15.26
C ALA A 385 0.58 -0.04 15.24
N VAL A 386 -0.01 -0.69 16.25
CA VAL A 386 -1.47 -0.79 16.40
C VAL A 386 -2.09 0.61 16.54
N ALA A 387 -1.56 1.43 17.45
CA ALA A 387 -2.10 2.78 17.68
C ALA A 387 -2.00 3.68 16.43
N ALA A 388 -0.94 3.52 15.63
CA ALA A 388 -0.81 4.19 14.34
C ALA A 388 -1.88 3.73 13.33
N LEU A 389 -2.20 2.44 13.27
CA LEU A 389 -3.27 1.92 12.42
C LEU A 389 -4.66 2.39 12.89
N GLU A 390 -4.91 2.43 14.20
CA GLU A 390 -6.14 2.99 14.78
C GLU A 390 -6.30 4.47 14.41
N TRP A 391 -5.21 5.24 14.49
CA TRP A 391 -5.20 6.62 14.03
C TRP A 391 -5.58 6.71 12.55
N MET A 392 -5.01 5.86 11.69
CA MET A 392 -5.39 5.82 10.27
C MET A 392 -6.87 5.49 10.09
N VAL A 393 -7.42 4.55 10.88
CA VAL A 393 -8.85 4.20 10.86
C VAL A 393 -9.69 5.42 11.26
N ALA A 394 -9.34 6.14 12.32
CA ALA A 394 -10.06 7.32 12.78
C ALA A 394 -10.09 8.46 11.75
N TYR A 395 -9.03 8.62 10.96
CA TYR A 395 -8.86 9.70 9.98
C TYR A 395 -8.98 9.26 8.52
N ARG A 396 -9.57 8.08 8.26
CA ARG A 396 -9.85 7.60 6.90
C ARG A 396 -10.83 8.53 6.17
N LEU A 397 -10.89 8.41 4.84
CA LEU A 397 -11.78 9.24 4.02
C LEU A 397 -13.25 8.85 4.24
N PRO A 398 -14.22 9.75 3.98
CA PRO A 398 -15.64 9.48 4.18
C PRO A 398 -16.14 8.21 3.45
N GLY A 399 -15.57 7.90 2.28
CA GLY A 399 -15.85 6.68 1.52
C GLY A 399 -15.23 5.39 2.08
N GLY A 400 -14.69 5.42 3.31
CA GLY A 400 -14.03 4.30 3.98
C GLY A 400 -12.60 4.01 3.51
N ASN A 401 -12.19 4.55 2.37
CA ASN A 401 -10.84 4.39 1.82
C ASN A 401 -9.81 5.25 2.58
N TYR A 402 -8.53 5.02 2.29
CA TYR A 402 -7.41 5.72 2.93
C TYR A 402 -6.73 6.67 1.93
N PRO A 403 -6.34 7.88 2.35
CA PRO A 403 -5.62 8.82 1.49
C PRO A 403 -4.24 8.26 1.13
N SER A 404 -3.67 8.69 -0.01
CA SER A 404 -2.31 8.27 -0.37
C SER A 404 -1.25 8.84 0.59
N SER A 405 -1.47 10.07 1.06
CA SER A 405 -0.59 10.78 2.00
C SER A 405 -1.38 11.74 2.87
N GLU A 406 -0.75 12.19 3.96
CA GLU A 406 -1.34 13.18 4.87
C GLU A 406 -1.69 14.49 4.17
N GLU A 407 -0.85 14.95 3.24
CA GLU A 407 -1.11 16.17 2.47
C GLU A 407 -2.42 16.07 1.68
N ARG A 408 -2.73 14.88 1.14
CA ARG A 408 -4.01 14.63 0.44
C ARG A 408 -5.18 14.60 1.41
N ARG A 409 -4.99 14.04 2.61
CA ARG A 409 -6.03 14.02 3.66
C ARG A 409 -6.37 15.44 4.10
N LEU A 410 -5.36 16.23 4.45
CA LEU A 410 -5.54 17.61 4.89
C LEU A 410 -6.18 18.47 3.79
N ALA A 411 -5.77 18.28 2.53
CA ALA A 411 -6.41 18.95 1.39
C ALA A 411 -7.88 18.55 1.21
N ALA A 412 -8.25 17.29 1.50
CA ALA A 412 -9.63 16.82 1.44
C ALA A 412 -10.49 17.29 2.63
N ALA A 413 -9.87 17.55 3.78
CA ALA A 413 -10.53 18.00 5.01
C ALA A 413 -10.59 19.53 5.15
N ALA A 414 -9.86 20.28 4.33
CA ALA A 414 -9.81 21.73 4.42
C ALA A 414 -11.17 22.38 4.10
N PRO A 415 -11.70 23.26 4.98
CA PRO A 415 -12.90 24.03 4.67
C PRO A 415 -12.64 24.96 3.48
N VAL A 416 -13.66 25.20 2.65
CA VAL A 416 -13.57 26.15 1.53
C VAL A 416 -13.45 27.57 2.09
N VAL A 417 -12.22 28.06 2.24
CA VAL A 417 -11.98 29.42 2.75
C VAL A 417 -11.98 30.40 1.59
N GLY A 418 -13.05 31.18 1.45
CA GLY A 418 -13.09 32.34 0.55
C GLY A 418 -14.48 32.88 0.29
N ALA A 419 -14.79 34.05 0.86
CA ALA A 419 -15.95 34.87 0.49
C ALA A 419 -15.93 35.32 -1.00
N ALA A 420 -14.83 35.11 -1.72
CA ALA A 420 -14.72 35.31 -3.17
C ALA A 420 -15.16 34.08 -3.99
N ALA A 421 -15.17 32.87 -3.40
CA ALA A 421 -15.66 31.65 -4.06
C ALA A 421 -17.18 31.47 -3.90
N ALA A 422 -17.83 32.22 -3.02
CA ALA A 422 -19.30 32.23 -2.90
C ALA A 422 -19.99 33.08 -4.00
N ALA A 423 -19.23 33.93 -4.71
CA ALA A 423 -19.75 34.77 -5.79
C ALA A 423 -19.73 34.10 -7.17
N ALA A 424 -19.00 32.99 -7.32
CA ALA A 424 -19.09 32.06 -8.44
C ALA A 424 -19.65 30.76 -7.87
N GLY A 425 -20.68 30.14 -8.45
CA GLY A 425 -21.35 28.94 -7.90
C GLY A 425 -20.50 27.66 -7.82
N ASP A 426 -19.19 27.75 -7.57
CA ASP A 426 -18.16 26.71 -7.67
C ASP A 426 -17.52 26.32 -6.33
N ALA A 427 -17.83 27.00 -5.22
CA ALA A 427 -17.24 26.74 -3.90
C ALA A 427 -17.49 25.31 -3.39
N GLU A 428 -18.72 24.80 -3.48
CA GLU A 428 -19.05 23.40 -3.14
C GLU A 428 -18.34 22.42 -4.09
N GLY A 429 -18.14 22.81 -5.35
CA GLY A 429 -17.40 22.03 -6.34
C GLY A 429 -15.91 21.88 -6.00
N GLY A 430 -15.27 22.87 -5.37
CA GLY A 430 -13.84 22.87 -5.04
C GLY A 430 -13.45 21.83 -3.98
N ALA A 431 -14.10 21.84 -2.82
CA ALA A 431 -13.84 20.86 -1.75
C ALA A 431 -14.30 19.46 -2.16
N GLY A 432 -15.44 19.33 -2.83
CA GLY A 432 -15.90 18.05 -3.39
C GLY A 432 -14.90 17.45 -4.37
N ARG A 433 -14.30 18.28 -5.24
CA ARG A 433 -13.23 17.85 -6.16
C ARG A 433 -11.94 17.46 -5.44
N ALA A 434 -11.54 18.15 -4.39
CA ALA A 434 -10.35 17.81 -3.60
C ALA A 434 -10.52 16.49 -2.84
N ALA A 435 -11.68 16.28 -2.20
CA ALA A 435 -12.04 15.03 -1.54
C ALA A 435 -12.10 13.87 -2.55
N ALA A 436 -12.78 14.06 -3.69
CA ALA A 436 -12.81 13.08 -4.77
C ALA A 436 -11.42 12.83 -5.39
N ALA A 437 -10.52 13.82 -5.37
CA ALA A 437 -9.13 13.66 -5.82
C ALA A 437 -8.26 12.87 -4.83
N ALA A 438 -8.52 12.98 -3.53
CA ALA A 438 -7.87 12.19 -2.50
C ALA A 438 -8.37 10.74 -2.48
N ASP A 439 -9.66 10.51 -2.74
CA ASP A 439 -10.29 9.19 -2.71
C ASP A 439 -10.25 8.44 -4.06
N LYS A 440 -9.06 8.34 -4.66
CA LYS A 440 -8.89 7.71 -5.99
C LYS A 440 -8.23 6.34 -5.96
N LEU A 441 -7.26 6.14 -5.08
CA LEU A 441 -6.38 4.98 -5.13
C LEU A 441 -6.91 3.88 -4.21
N VAL A 442 -7.15 2.70 -4.78
CA VAL A 442 -7.53 1.46 -4.06
C VAL A 442 -6.50 0.41 -4.45
N GLN A 443 -5.28 0.60 -3.96
CA GLN A 443 -4.09 -0.15 -4.35
C GLN A 443 -3.32 -0.60 -3.10
N TRP A 444 -2.52 -1.66 -3.19
CA TRP A 444 -1.64 -2.06 -2.08
C TRP A 444 -0.68 -0.91 -1.71
N CYS A 445 -0.04 -0.29 -2.70
CA CYS A 445 0.88 0.81 -2.46
C CYS A 445 0.20 2.05 -1.84
N HIS A 446 -1.05 2.33 -2.21
CA HIS A 446 -1.82 3.49 -1.74
C HIS A 446 -3.33 3.19 -1.66
N GLY A 447 -3.88 3.25 -0.44
CA GLY A 447 -5.31 3.10 -0.17
C GLY A 447 -5.64 1.87 0.68
N ALA A 448 -6.93 1.52 0.69
CA ALA A 448 -7.49 0.47 1.54
C ALA A 448 -6.77 -0.89 1.47
N PRO A 449 -6.32 -1.42 0.31
CA PRO A 449 -5.74 -2.77 0.26
C PRO A 449 -4.53 -2.97 1.17
N GLY A 450 -3.55 -2.06 1.14
CA GLY A 450 -2.37 -2.16 2.01
C GLY A 450 -2.71 -2.00 3.49
N VAL A 451 -3.65 -1.11 3.81
CA VAL A 451 -4.08 -0.86 5.20
C VAL A 451 -4.90 -2.03 5.76
N ALA A 452 -5.79 -2.63 4.94
CA ALA A 452 -6.60 -3.77 5.33
C ALA A 452 -5.74 -4.96 5.75
N MET A 453 -4.68 -5.27 4.98
CA MET A 453 -3.74 -6.34 5.31
C MET A 453 -2.91 -6.03 6.56
N ALA A 454 -2.53 -4.76 6.78
CA ALA A 454 -1.87 -4.34 8.02
C ALA A 454 -2.80 -4.48 9.25
N LEU A 455 -4.07 -4.10 9.13
CA LEU A 455 -5.08 -4.28 10.17
C LEU A 455 -5.38 -5.77 10.44
N ALA A 456 -5.45 -6.60 9.41
CA ALA A 456 -5.61 -8.04 9.55
C ALA A 456 -4.44 -8.66 10.32
N ASN A 457 -3.20 -8.25 10.03
CA ASN A 457 -2.02 -8.65 10.80
C ASN A 457 -2.10 -8.19 12.26
N ALA A 458 -2.49 -6.93 12.49
CA ALA A 458 -2.69 -6.39 13.83
C ALA A 458 -3.74 -7.18 14.63
N ALA A 459 -4.86 -7.55 13.99
CA ALA A 459 -5.91 -8.35 14.61
C ALA A 459 -5.41 -9.75 15.01
N MET A 460 -4.61 -10.41 14.16
CA MET A 460 -4.02 -11.71 14.49
C MET A 460 -2.98 -11.60 15.62
N ALA A 461 -2.20 -10.51 15.67
CA ALA A 461 -1.26 -10.24 16.76
C ALA A 461 -1.96 -9.88 18.08
N HIS A 462 -3.19 -9.36 18.02
CA HIS A 462 -4.00 -8.97 19.18
C HIS A 462 -5.41 -9.58 19.13
N PRO A 463 -5.58 -10.89 19.34
CA PRO A 463 -6.87 -11.58 19.16
C PRO A 463 -8.05 -11.04 19.98
N SER A 464 -7.78 -10.37 21.10
CA SER A 464 -8.81 -9.73 21.94
C SER A 464 -9.38 -8.44 21.34
N ARG A 465 -8.69 -7.82 20.38
CA ARG A 465 -9.06 -6.54 19.76
C ARG A 465 -9.92 -6.76 18.51
N ARG A 466 -11.18 -7.17 18.72
CA ARG A 466 -12.14 -7.45 17.62
C ARG A 466 -12.41 -6.24 16.73
N ASP A 467 -12.21 -5.03 17.25
CA ASP A 467 -12.34 -3.78 16.51
C ASP A 467 -11.30 -3.63 15.39
N LEU A 468 -10.09 -4.19 15.55
CA LEU A 468 -9.08 -4.23 14.49
C LEU A 468 -9.51 -5.13 13.33
N LEU A 469 -10.10 -6.29 13.64
CA LEU A 469 -10.65 -7.19 12.63
C LEU A 469 -11.83 -6.54 11.89
N ALA A 470 -12.73 -5.88 12.63
CA ALA A 470 -13.85 -5.15 12.03
C ALA A 470 -13.36 -4.01 11.11
N ALA A 471 -12.31 -3.28 11.51
CA ALA A 471 -11.70 -2.25 10.67
C ALA A 471 -11.05 -2.85 9.40
N ALA A 472 -10.38 -4.00 9.52
CA ALA A 472 -9.82 -4.71 8.38
C ALA A 472 -10.91 -5.15 7.39
N VAL A 473 -12.02 -5.70 7.89
CA VAL A 473 -13.19 -6.09 7.07
C VAL A 473 -13.81 -4.88 6.39
N ALA A 474 -13.99 -3.76 7.11
CA ALA A 474 -14.52 -2.52 6.53
C ALA A 474 -13.64 -1.97 5.41
N ALA A 475 -12.31 -2.03 5.57
CA ALA A 475 -11.38 -1.70 4.48
C ALA A 475 -11.49 -2.71 3.31
N GLY A 476 -11.71 -4.00 3.61
CA GLY A 476 -12.03 -5.04 2.63
C GLY A 476 -13.31 -4.75 1.81
N GLU A 477 -14.34 -4.15 2.40
CA GLU A 477 -15.55 -3.74 1.67
C GLU A 477 -15.26 -2.65 0.62
N VAL A 478 -14.36 -1.71 0.93
CA VAL A 478 -13.89 -0.72 -0.06
C VAL A 478 -13.23 -1.44 -1.24
N VAL A 479 -12.43 -2.47 -0.97
CA VAL A 479 -11.75 -3.26 -2.00
C VAL A 479 -12.75 -4.09 -2.80
N TRP A 480 -13.77 -4.67 -2.17
CA TRP A 480 -14.83 -5.39 -2.88
C TRP A 480 -15.58 -4.47 -3.84
N GLN A 481 -15.95 -3.28 -3.40
CA GLN A 481 -16.72 -2.34 -4.22
C GLN A 481 -15.90 -1.70 -5.35
N ARG A 482 -14.61 -1.41 -5.11
CA ARG A 482 -13.81 -0.50 -5.96
C ARG A 482 -12.46 -1.07 -6.41
N GLY A 483 -12.14 -2.32 -6.04
CA GLY A 483 -10.82 -2.93 -6.22
C GLY A 483 -10.60 -3.67 -7.54
N LEU A 484 -11.61 -3.80 -8.40
CA LEU A 484 -11.44 -4.33 -9.76
C LEU A 484 -10.80 -3.27 -10.68
N LEU A 485 -9.49 -3.08 -10.58
CA LEU A 485 -8.76 -2.06 -11.31
C LEU A 485 -8.55 -2.43 -12.79
N ARG A 486 -8.29 -1.42 -13.63
CA ARG A 486 -7.82 -1.58 -15.02
C ARG A 486 -6.32 -1.90 -15.12
N LYS A 487 -5.77 -2.51 -14.06
CA LYS A 487 -4.38 -2.97 -13.96
C LYS A 487 -4.36 -4.34 -13.31
N MET A 488 -3.46 -5.22 -13.74
CA MET A 488 -3.46 -6.63 -13.30
C MET A 488 -2.53 -6.93 -12.11
N GLY A 489 -1.35 -6.30 -12.02
CA GLY A 489 -0.29 -6.67 -11.08
C GLY A 489 -0.63 -6.53 -9.59
N VAL A 490 0.32 -6.90 -8.72
CA VAL A 490 0.08 -6.94 -7.27
C VAL A 490 0.32 -5.60 -6.55
N CYS A 491 1.16 -4.70 -7.06
CA CYS A 491 1.39 -3.42 -6.40
C CYS A 491 0.15 -2.52 -6.43
N HIS A 492 -0.55 -2.50 -7.57
CA HIS A 492 -1.65 -1.57 -7.81
C HIS A 492 -2.64 -2.08 -8.87
N GLY A 493 -2.94 -3.38 -8.84
CA GLY A 493 -3.87 -4.04 -9.74
C GLY A 493 -4.81 -5.01 -9.02
N ILE A 494 -5.64 -5.69 -9.82
CA ILE A 494 -6.64 -6.64 -9.33
C ILE A 494 -5.98 -7.74 -8.50
N ALA A 495 -4.80 -8.23 -8.91
CA ALA A 495 -4.18 -9.35 -8.22
C ALA A 495 -3.79 -9.01 -6.79
N GLY A 496 -3.20 -7.83 -6.58
CA GLY A 496 -2.85 -7.36 -5.24
C GLY A 496 -4.06 -7.09 -4.37
N ASN A 497 -5.13 -6.60 -4.98
CA ASN A 497 -6.39 -6.36 -4.27
C ASN A 497 -7.07 -7.67 -3.85
N ALA A 498 -6.93 -8.75 -4.62
CA ALA A 498 -7.44 -10.06 -4.25
C ALA A 498 -6.79 -10.64 -2.99
N TYR A 499 -5.50 -10.33 -2.75
CA TYR A 499 -4.79 -10.74 -1.53
C TYR A 499 -5.41 -10.19 -0.25
N VAL A 500 -6.09 -9.04 -0.30
CA VAL A 500 -6.83 -8.51 0.86
C VAL A 500 -7.82 -9.53 1.38
N PHE A 501 -8.52 -10.22 0.49
CA PHE A 501 -9.49 -11.24 0.86
C PHE A 501 -8.82 -12.53 1.34
N LEU A 502 -7.63 -12.87 0.85
CA LEU A 502 -6.84 -13.99 1.41
C LEU A 502 -6.34 -13.66 2.82
N SER A 503 -5.89 -12.44 3.09
CA SER A 503 -5.52 -11.99 4.43
C SER A 503 -6.72 -11.98 5.38
N LEU A 504 -7.88 -11.51 4.93
CA LEU A 504 -9.12 -11.55 5.72
C LEU A 504 -9.60 -12.98 5.96
N HIS A 505 -9.52 -13.87 4.96
CA HIS A 505 -9.81 -15.28 5.12
C HIS A 505 -8.94 -15.91 6.22
N ARG A 506 -7.62 -15.66 6.18
CA ARG A 506 -6.69 -16.12 7.22
C ARG A 506 -7.01 -15.56 8.60
N ALA A 507 -7.21 -14.24 8.71
CA ALA A 507 -7.49 -13.57 9.98
C ALA A 507 -8.83 -14.03 10.59
N THR A 508 -9.90 -14.12 9.79
CA THR A 508 -11.20 -14.60 10.25
C THR A 508 -11.18 -16.10 10.59
N THR A 509 -10.43 -16.93 9.86
CA THR A 509 -10.25 -18.35 10.21
C THR A 509 -9.56 -18.49 11.58
N ALA A 510 -8.54 -17.67 11.83
CA ALA A 510 -7.79 -17.71 13.08
C ALA A 510 -8.58 -17.17 14.29
N LEU A 511 -9.45 -16.17 14.08
CA LEU A 511 -10.09 -15.40 15.15
C LEU A 511 -11.58 -15.71 15.36
N CYS A 512 -12.25 -16.28 14.36
CA CYS A 512 -13.66 -16.67 14.39
C CYS A 512 -13.81 -18.17 14.09
N PRO A 513 -13.30 -19.07 14.95
CA PRO A 513 -13.44 -20.51 14.71
C PRO A 513 -14.92 -20.88 14.64
N SER A 514 -15.33 -21.49 13.53
CA SER A 514 -16.68 -22.03 13.36
C SER A 514 -17.00 -22.95 14.53
N THR A 515 -18.11 -22.72 15.21
CA THR A 515 -18.72 -23.68 16.13
C THR A 515 -19.12 -24.91 15.31
N THR A 516 -18.23 -25.90 15.24
CA THR A 516 -18.62 -27.22 14.77
C THR A 516 -19.63 -27.79 15.76
N HIS A 517 -20.77 -28.22 15.21
CA HIS A 517 -21.85 -28.89 15.91
C HIS A 517 -21.36 -29.88 16.99
N THR A 518 -21.53 -29.52 18.26
CA THR A 518 -21.96 -30.48 19.28
C THR A 518 -23.44 -30.23 19.56
N THR A 519 -24.30 -30.99 18.89
CA THR A 519 -25.68 -31.19 19.33
C THR A 519 -25.67 -31.90 20.67
N HIS A 520 -25.62 -31.15 21.76
CA HIS A 520 -26.22 -31.58 23.01
C HIS A 520 -27.14 -30.49 23.51
N GLY A 521 -28.44 -30.76 23.34
CA GLY A 521 -29.50 -29.94 23.88
C GLY A 521 -29.37 -29.82 25.39
N SER A 522 -29.32 -28.59 25.86
CA SER A 522 -29.77 -28.24 27.21
C SER A 522 -30.43 -26.87 27.11
N HIS A 523 -31.75 -26.89 27.22
CA HIS A 523 -32.56 -25.70 27.40
C HIS A 523 -32.22 -25.08 28.76
N THR A 524 -31.63 -23.90 28.78
CA THR A 524 -31.80 -22.96 29.88
C THR A 524 -32.07 -21.57 29.32
N SER A 525 -33.34 -21.18 29.41
CA SER A 525 -33.82 -19.82 29.21
C SER A 525 -33.21 -18.89 30.25
N HIS A 526 -32.54 -17.79 29.88
CA HIS A 526 -32.41 -16.60 30.73
C HIS A 526 -32.23 -15.31 29.89
N SER A 527 -33.24 -14.45 30.04
CA SER A 527 -33.20 -12.98 30.12
C SER A 527 -32.46 -12.16 29.06
N SER A 528 -33.28 -11.54 28.19
CA SER A 528 -32.99 -10.34 27.41
C SER A 528 -32.40 -9.19 28.24
N ARG A 529 -31.24 -8.69 27.81
CA ARG A 529 -30.80 -7.31 27.99
C ARG A 529 -30.24 -6.83 26.66
N ASP A 530 -30.60 -5.60 26.29
CA ASP A 530 -30.22 -4.90 25.07
C ASP A 530 -28.70 -4.84 24.88
N GLU A 531 -28.15 -5.86 24.22
CA GLU A 531 -26.82 -5.80 23.62
C GLU A 531 -27.00 -5.20 22.23
N ALA A 532 -26.49 -3.99 22.01
CA ALA A 532 -26.39 -3.42 20.67
C ALA A 532 -25.70 -4.46 19.78
N THR A 533 -26.46 -5.10 18.89
CA THR A 533 -25.99 -6.17 18.01
C THR A 533 -24.76 -5.69 17.28
N THR A 534 -23.60 -6.20 17.70
CA THR A 534 -22.35 -5.98 16.99
C THR A 534 -22.54 -6.54 15.59
N PRO A 535 -22.22 -5.80 14.51
CA PRO A 535 -22.41 -6.29 13.15
C PRO A 535 -21.72 -7.65 13.00
N GLU A 536 -22.46 -8.65 12.54
CA GLU A 536 -21.92 -9.98 12.31
C GLU A 536 -20.85 -9.89 11.21
N LEU A 537 -19.61 -10.31 11.53
CA LEU A 537 -18.51 -10.28 10.58
C LEU A 537 -18.71 -11.39 9.52
N PRO A 538 -18.36 -11.16 8.25
CA PRO A 538 -18.46 -12.20 7.23
C PRO A 538 -17.69 -13.46 7.62
N PRO A 539 -18.20 -14.66 7.31
CA PRO A 539 -17.51 -15.90 7.60
C PRO A 539 -16.24 -16.03 6.74
N PRO A 540 -15.24 -16.84 7.15
CA PRO A 540 -14.01 -17.01 6.38
C PRO A 540 -14.21 -17.44 4.94
N SER A 541 -15.24 -18.24 4.66
CA SER A 541 -15.59 -18.71 3.31
C SER A 541 -16.01 -17.57 2.38
N ALA A 542 -16.65 -16.51 2.89
CA ALA A 542 -17.04 -15.35 2.08
C ALA A 542 -15.81 -14.60 1.55
N HIS A 543 -14.78 -14.44 2.38
CA HIS A 543 -13.53 -13.83 1.95
C HIS A 543 -12.80 -14.69 0.90
N LEU A 544 -12.72 -16.01 1.10
CA LEU A 544 -12.13 -16.90 0.10
C LEU A 544 -12.88 -16.88 -1.24
N HIS A 545 -14.21 -16.81 -1.21
CA HIS A 545 -15.04 -16.62 -2.40
C HIS A 545 -14.68 -15.33 -3.14
N ARG A 546 -14.57 -14.19 -2.44
CA ARG A 546 -14.21 -12.90 -3.04
C ARG A 546 -12.80 -12.90 -3.65
N ALA A 547 -11.83 -13.57 -3.00
CA ALA A 547 -10.49 -13.79 -3.56
C ALA A 547 -10.55 -14.56 -4.89
N ARG A 548 -11.28 -15.68 -4.91
CA ARG A 548 -11.48 -16.52 -6.10
C ARG A 548 -12.26 -15.79 -7.19
N ALA A 549 -13.22 -14.94 -6.85
CA ALA A 549 -13.97 -14.13 -7.80
C ALA A 549 -13.08 -13.12 -8.52
N PHE A 550 -12.19 -12.42 -7.80
CA PHE A 550 -11.20 -11.51 -8.40
C PHE A 550 -10.20 -12.28 -9.29
N ALA A 551 -9.73 -13.45 -8.85
CA ALA A 551 -8.84 -14.30 -9.65
C ALA A 551 -9.52 -14.85 -10.91
N ALA A 552 -10.78 -15.31 -10.80
CA ALA A 552 -11.59 -15.78 -11.92
C ALA A 552 -11.79 -14.66 -12.96
N PHE A 553 -12.07 -13.44 -12.48
CA PHE A 553 -12.22 -12.28 -13.34
C PHE A 553 -10.93 -12.00 -14.14
N LEU A 554 -9.77 -12.02 -13.47
CA LEU A 554 -8.47 -11.89 -14.13
C LEU A 554 -8.21 -12.99 -15.16
N LEU A 555 -8.51 -14.24 -14.82
CA LEU A 555 -8.33 -15.38 -15.72
C LEU A 555 -9.19 -15.23 -16.98
N ALA A 556 -10.46 -14.87 -16.81
CA ALA A 556 -11.40 -14.68 -17.91
C ALA A 556 -11.02 -13.48 -18.80
N LEU A 557 -10.54 -12.38 -18.20
CA LEU A 557 -10.06 -11.21 -18.96
C LEU A 557 -8.84 -11.56 -19.82
N ARG A 558 -7.92 -12.37 -19.29
CA ARG A 558 -6.73 -12.83 -20.03
C ARG A 558 -7.09 -13.78 -21.20
N GLN A 559 -8.10 -14.63 -21.04
CA GLN A 559 -8.51 -15.57 -22.10
C GLN A 559 -9.26 -14.89 -23.26
N ARG A 560 -9.82 -13.69 -23.04
CA ARG A 560 -10.65 -12.94 -24.01
C ARG A 560 -9.88 -11.86 -24.78
N LEU A 561 -8.64 -12.13 -25.19
CA LEU A 561 -7.72 -11.17 -25.84
C LEU A 561 -8.16 -10.63 -27.24
N ALA A 562 -9.35 -10.02 -27.33
CA ALA A 562 -9.63 -8.88 -28.19
C ALA A 562 -9.58 -7.54 -27.39
N ASP A 563 -9.70 -7.60 -26.06
CA ASP A 563 -9.84 -6.44 -25.14
C ASP A 563 -8.51 -5.92 -24.55
N ALA A 564 -7.36 -6.21 -25.15
CA ALA A 564 -6.04 -5.86 -24.63
C ALA A 564 -5.84 -4.34 -24.35
N ALA A 565 -6.67 -3.48 -24.94
CA ALA A 565 -6.68 -2.03 -24.67
C ALA A 565 -7.31 -1.65 -23.30
N LEU A 566 -8.04 -2.57 -22.65
CA LEU A 566 -8.77 -2.26 -21.42
C LEU A 566 -7.95 -2.47 -20.13
N LEU A 567 -6.89 -3.28 -20.19
CA LEU A 567 -6.09 -3.69 -19.03
C LEU A 567 -4.61 -3.34 -19.21
N HIS A 568 -4.04 -2.59 -18.28
CA HIS A 568 -2.60 -2.30 -18.26
C HIS A 568 -1.82 -3.46 -17.65
N CYS A 569 -0.91 -4.06 -18.43
CA CYS A 569 -0.09 -5.21 -18.02
C CYS A 569 1.14 -4.86 -17.17
N GLY A 570 1.33 -3.59 -16.82
CA GLY A 570 2.50 -3.10 -16.11
C GLY A 570 3.61 -2.67 -17.07
N ASP A 571 4.51 -1.78 -16.62
CA ASP A 571 5.63 -1.32 -17.44
C ASP A 571 6.62 -2.47 -17.66
N ARG A 572 6.70 -3.39 -16.69
CA ARG A 572 7.41 -4.66 -16.81
C ARG A 572 6.43 -5.84 -16.75
N PRO A 573 5.93 -6.31 -17.89
CA PRO A 573 4.76 -7.20 -17.97
C PRO A 573 4.98 -8.60 -17.38
N PHE A 574 6.21 -9.01 -17.13
CA PHE A 574 6.54 -10.30 -16.51
C PHE A 574 7.09 -10.16 -15.08
N SER A 575 7.14 -8.94 -14.54
CA SER A 575 7.63 -8.73 -13.18
C SER A 575 6.69 -9.30 -12.11
N LEU A 576 7.22 -9.50 -10.90
CA LEU A 576 6.42 -9.88 -9.75
C LEU A 576 5.41 -8.78 -9.39
N MET A 577 5.85 -7.53 -9.24
CA MET A 577 5.00 -6.49 -8.63
C MET A 577 4.05 -5.79 -9.60
N GLU A 578 4.38 -5.72 -10.89
CA GLU A 578 3.57 -5.00 -11.88
C GLU A 578 2.88 -5.92 -12.90
N GLY A 579 3.47 -7.11 -13.14
CA GLY A 579 3.13 -7.97 -14.27
C GLY A 579 2.55 -9.33 -13.90
N LEU A 580 2.73 -10.27 -14.83
CA LEU A 580 2.20 -11.64 -14.79
C LEU A 580 2.80 -12.48 -13.66
N GLY A 581 3.99 -12.15 -13.16
CA GLY A 581 4.60 -12.88 -12.04
C GLY A 581 3.72 -12.83 -10.79
N GLY A 582 3.19 -11.66 -10.45
CA GLY A 582 2.27 -11.51 -9.33
C GLY A 582 0.91 -12.18 -9.55
N VAL A 583 0.43 -12.23 -10.80
CA VAL A 583 -0.81 -12.95 -11.15
C VAL A 583 -0.62 -14.46 -11.03
N ALA A 584 0.54 -14.98 -11.42
CA ALA A 584 0.90 -16.39 -11.21
C ALA A 584 0.84 -16.74 -9.71
N CYS A 585 1.47 -15.91 -8.85
CA CYS A 585 1.41 -16.08 -7.40
C CYS A 585 -0.03 -16.11 -6.88
N LEU A 586 -0.89 -15.17 -7.32
CA LEU A 586 -2.29 -15.16 -6.90
C LEU A 586 -3.00 -16.45 -7.28
N PHE A 587 -2.85 -16.94 -8.52
CA PHE A 587 -3.54 -18.14 -8.98
C PHE A 587 -3.11 -19.39 -8.20
N LEU A 588 -1.82 -19.49 -7.88
CA LEU A 588 -1.29 -20.53 -7.00
C LEU A 588 -1.90 -20.42 -5.58
N ASP A 589 -1.96 -19.21 -5.04
CA ASP A 589 -2.43 -18.95 -3.67
C ASP A 589 -3.95 -19.10 -3.50
N VAL A 590 -4.78 -18.79 -4.51
CA VAL A 590 -6.24 -19.04 -4.42
C VAL A 590 -6.59 -20.52 -4.62
N ALA A 591 -5.71 -21.27 -5.28
CA ALA A 591 -5.81 -22.72 -5.41
C ALA A 591 -5.44 -23.43 -4.10
N ARG A 592 -4.43 -22.93 -3.37
CA ARG A 592 -3.95 -23.46 -2.09
C ARG A 592 -3.82 -22.33 -1.03
N PRO A 593 -4.95 -21.87 -0.45
CA PRO A 593 -4.98 -20.70 0.42
C PRO A 593 -4.26 -20.88 1.77
N GLU A 594 -3.96 -22.11 2.17
CA GLU A 594 -3.24 -22.45 3.40
C GLU A 594 -1.85 -21.81 3.52
N HIS A 595 -1.21 -21.52 2.38
CA HIS A 595 0.11 -20.92 2.31
C HIS A 595 0.09 -19.52 1.69
N ALA A 596 -1.10 -18.99 1.41
CA ALA A 596 -1.26 -17.71 0.76
C ALA A 596 -0.71 -16.55 1.59
N GLY A 597 0.04 -15.67 0.93
CA GLY A 597 0.52 -14.43 1.54
C GLY A 597 1.02 -13.47 0.47
N PHE A 598 0.68 -12.19 0.62
CA PHE A 598 1.08 -11.15 -0.32
C PHE A 598 2.62 -11.16 -0.49
N PRO A 599 3.16 -11.28 -1.73
CA PRO A 599 4.59 -11.40 -1.98
C PRO A 599 5.43 -10.25 -1.39
N GLY A 600 6.36 -10.58 -0.50
CA GLY A 600 7.26 -9.62 0.15
C GLY A 600 6.59 -8.72 1.20
N PHE A 601 5.32 -8.97 1.56
CA PHE A 601 4.60 -8.21 2.58
C PHE A 601 4.16 -9.09 3.74
N GLU A 602 3.39 -10.15 3.48
CA GLU A 602 2.97 -11.10 4.51
C GLU A 602 3.98 -12.26 4.61
N LEU A 603 4.37 -12.62 5.84
CA LEU A 603 5.31 -13.70 6.10
C LEU A 603 4.68 -15.06 6.26
#